data_AF-A0A512JDU4-F1
#
_entry.id   AF-A0A512JDU4-F1
#
_cell.length_a   1.000
_cell.length_b   1.000
_cell.length_c   1.000
_cell.angle_alpha   90.00
_cell.angle_beta   90.00
_cell.angle_gamma   90.00
#
_symmetry.space_group_name_H-M   'P 1'
#
loop_
_entity.id
_entity.type
_entity.pdbx_description
1 polymer ?
#
loop_
_entity_poly.entity_id
_entity_poly.type
_entity_poly.pdbx_seq_one_letter_code
_entity_poly.pdbx_strand_id
1 'polypeptide(L)' 'MTGSFEAPLELASRQLAEAEQRQARQIHLIAGLVGSEEALVHSQQVLAEITRTLTLARAHRSLLLSLPEAE' A
#
# COMPACT_ATOMS: atom_id res chain seq x y z
N MET A 1 -12.70 -14.04 -25.35
CA MET A 1 -11.35 -14.07 -24.75
C MET A 1 -11.43 -13.43 -23.36
N THR A 2 -11.77 -14.22 -22.34
CA THR A 2 -12.09 -13.76 -20.97
C THR A 2 -11.06 -14.28 -19.96
N GLY A 3 -9.77 -14.26 -20.32
CA GLY A 3 -8.71 -14.79 -19.46
C GLY A 3 -7.47 -13.92 -19.54
N SER A 4 -7.42 -12.85 -18.76
CA SER A 4 -6.17 -12.09 -18.54
C SER A 4 -6.23 -11.07 -17.40
N PHE A 5 -7.39 -10.70 -16.84
CA PHE A 5 -7.48 -9.66 -15.79
C PHE A 5 -7.36 -10.19 -14.35
N GLU A 6 -7.74 -11.45 -14.10
CA GLU A 6 -7.58 -12.07 -12.78
C GLU A 6 -6.11 -12.10 -12.34
N ALA A 7 -5.20 -12.59 -13.18
CA ALA A 7 -3.79 -12.71 -12.80
C ALA A 7 -3.11 -11.36 -12.48
N PRO A 8 -3.30 -10.28 -13.27
CA PRO A 8 -2.84 -8.93 -12.91
C PRO A 8 -3.48 -8.37 -11.65
N LEU A 9 -4.79 -8.57 -11.43
CA LEU A 9 -5.49 -8.08 -10.24
C LEU A 9 -5.03 -8.82 -8.97
N GLU A 10 -4.82 -10.13 -9.06
CA GLU A 10 -4.25 -10.94 -7.98
C GLU A 10 -2.81 -10.53 -7.65
N LEU A 11 -1.98 -10.30 -8.68
CA LEU A 11 -0.62 -9.80 -8.50
C LEU A 11 -0.62 -8.43 -7.83
N ALA A 12 -1.43 -7.49 -8.32
CA ALA A 12 -1.56 -6.16 -7.73
C ALA A 12 -2.07 -6.22 -6.28
N SER A 13 -3.00 -7.13 -5.99
CA SER A 13 -3.51 -7.38 -4.64
C SER A 13 -2.44 -7.89 -3.69
N ARG A 14 -1.58 -8.79 -4.16
CA ARG A 14 -0.45 -9.32 -3.39
C ARG A 14 0.60 -8.24 -3.12
N GLN A 15 0.97 -7.49 -4.14
CA GLN A 15 1.92 -6.38 -4.02
C GLN A 15 1.43 -5.30 -3.05
N LEU A 16 0.12 -5.00 -3.06
CA LEU A 16 -0.51 -4.09 -2.11
C LEU A 16 -0.37 -4.62 -0.68
N ALA A 17 -0.71 -5.88 -0.43
CA ALA A 17 -0.57 -6.50 0.89
C ALA A 17 0.89 -6.51 1.40
N GLU A 18 1.85 -6.82 0.51
CA GLU A 18 3.29 -6.77 0.84
C GLU A 18 3.78 -5.35 1.17
N ALA A 19 3.26 -4.34 0.46
CA ALA A 19 3.58 -2.94 0.73
C ALA A 19 3.01 -2.46 2.07
N GLU A 20 1.80 -2.85 2.41
CA GLU A 20 1.18 -2.59 3.73
C GLU A 20 1.97 -3.23 4.87
N GLN A 21 2.41 -4.47 4.68
CA GLN A 21 3.23 -5.16 5.67
C GLN A 21 4.61 -4.48 5.86
N ARG A 22 5.22 -4.01 4.77
CA ARG A 22 6.46 -3.21 4.82
C ARG A 22 6.26 -1.91 5.59
N GLN A 23 5.17 -1.19 5.34
CA GLN A 23 4.83 0.04 6.04
C GLN A 23 4.69 -0.20 7.56
N ALA A 24 3.97 -1.26 7.97
CA ALA A 24 3.81 -1.59 9.39
C ALA A 24 5.16 -1.83 10.09
N ARG A 25 6.11 -2.50 9.41
CA ARG A 25 7.48 -2.69 9.93
C ARG A 25 8.24 -1.37 10.03
N GLN A 26 8.12 -0.49 9.03
CA GLN A 26 8.80 0.81 9.04
C GLN A 26 8.30 1.72 10.17
N ILE A 27 6.99 1.74 10.46
CA ILE A 27 6.42 2.46 11.61
C ILE A 27 7.08 2.00 12.92
N HIS A 28 7.25 0.69 13.09
CA HIS A 28 7.88 0.14 14.28
C HIS A 28 9.36 0.53 14.40
N LEU A 29 10.10 0.52 13.29
CA LEU A 29 11.50 0.93 13.26
C LEU A 29 11.67 2.43 13.58
N ILE A 30 10.79 3.27 13.04
CA ILE A 30 10.82 4.72 13.25
C ILE A 30 10.48 5.09 14.69
N ALA A 31 9.55 4.37 15.33
CA ALA A 31 9.29 4.52 16.76
C ALA A 31 10.52 4.22 17.64
N GLY A 32 11.48 3.44 17.14
CA GLY A 32 12.76 3.14 17.79
C GLY A 32 13.88 4.15 17.52
N LEU A 33 13.69 5.14 16.65
CA LEU A 33 14.70 6.17 16.34
C LEU A 33 14.75 7.22 17.47
N VAL A 34 15.56 6.95 18.49
CA VAL A 34 15.83 7.91 19.57
C VAL A 34 17.03 8.78 19.19
N GLY A 35 16.86 10.12 19.19
CA GLY A 35 17.98 11.08 19.20
C GLY A 35 18.25 11.86 17.91
N SER A 36 17.49 11.66 16.83
CA SER A 36 17.55 12.52 15.64
C SER A 36 16.15 12.99 15.25
N GLU A 37 15.77 14.16 15.77
CA GLU A 37 14.45 14.76 15.56
C GLU A 37 14.18 15.01 14.07
N GLU A 38 15.18 15.47 13.31
CA GLU A 38 15.07 15.66 11.87
C GLU A 38 14.85 14.34 11.11
N ALA A 39 15.58 13.28 11.47
CA ALA A 39 15.39 11.97 10.84
C ALA A 39 14.02 11.37 11.18
N LEU A 40 13.53 11.60 12.40
CA LEU A 40 12.19 11.19 12.82
C LEU A 40 11.10 11.93 12.03
N VAL A 41 11.20 13.26 11.92
CA VAL A 41 10.25 14.09 11.16
C VAL A 41 10.23 13.68 9.69
N HIS A 42 11.40 13.55 9.06
CA HIS A 42 11.49 13.12 7.67
C HIS A 42 10.89 11.72 7.46
N SER A 43 11.17 10.79 8.38
CA SER A 43 10.63 9.44 8.33
C SER A 43 9.11 9.40 8.50
N GLN A 44 8.55 10.27 9.34
CA GLN A 44 7.09 10.42 9.50
C GLN A 44 6.43 10.98 8.23
N GLN A 45 7.07 11.95 7.57
CA GLN A 45 6.58 12.49 6.29
C GLN A 45 6.53 11.40 5.21
N VAL A 46 7.61 10.63 5.05
CA VAL A 46 7.66 9.51 4.10
C VAL A 46 6.58 8.47 4.43
N LEU A 47 6.38 8.13 5.70
CA LEU A 47 5.30 7.24 6.11
C LEU A 47 3.91 7.77 5.76
N ALA A 48 3.67 9.07 5.90
CA ALA A 48 2.40 9.68 5.54
C ALA A 48 2.12 9.57 4.03
N GLU A 49 3.13 9.80 3.20
CA GLU A 49 3.05 9.63 1.74
C GLU A 49 2.77 8.18 1.33
N ILE A 50 3.44 7.22 1.99
CA ILE A 50 3.17 5.79 1.79
C ILE A 50 1.73 5.46 2.19
N THR A 51 1.27 5.95 3.34
CA THR A 51 -0.11 5.74 3.82
C THR A 51 -1.14 6.22 2.81
N ARG A 52 -0.92 7.41 2.25
CA ARG A 52 -1.78 7.99 1.22
C ARG A 52 -1.83 7.11 -0.03
N THR A 53 -0.67 6.67 -0.49
CA THR A 53 -0.55 5.83 -1.70
C THR A 53 -1.26 4.50 -1.52
N LEU A 54 -1.09 3.83 -0.38
CA LEU A 54 -1.77 2.56 -0.08
C LEU A 54 -3.29 2.73 0.04
N THR A 55 -3.75 3.85 0.60
CA THR A 55 -5.18 4.16 0.68
C THR A 55 -5.80 4.29 -0.71
N LEU A 56 -5.12 4.99 -1.64
CA LEU A 56 -5.57 5.09 -3.02
C LEU A 56 -5.56 3.74 -3.72
N ALA A 57 -4.51 2.94 -3.56
CA ALA A 57 -4.42 1.60 -4.14
C ALA A 57 -5.55 0.66 -3.63
N ARG A 58 -5.89 0.72 -2.34
CA ARG A 58 -7.04 0.00 -1.77
C ARG A 58 -8.35 0.47 -2.38
N ALA A 59 -8.57 1.77 -2.52
CA ALA A 59 -9.77 2.31 -3.16
C ALA A 59 -9.89 1.86 -4.62
N HIS A 60 -8.81 1.92 -5.40
CA HIS A 60 -8.79 1.41 -6.78
C HIS A 60 -9.09 -0.09 -6.85
N ARG A 61 -8.48 -0.90 -5.98
CA ARG A 61 -8.79 -2.33 -5.90
C ARG A 61 -10.26 -2.58 -5.58
N SER A 62 -10.80 -1.87 -4.59
CA SER A 62 -12.22 -2.00 -4.21
C SER A 62 -13.15 -1.65 -5.37
N LEU A 63 -12.81 -0.60 -6.13
CA LEU A 63 -13.55 -0.20 -7.34
C LEU A 63 -13.50 -1.30 -8.39
N LEU A 64 -12.32 -1.84 -8.70
CA LEU A 64 -12.15 -2.91 -9.69
C LEU A 64 -12.91 -4.18 -9.31
N LEU A 65 -12.92 -4.55 -8.03
CA LEU A 65 -13.68 -5.71 -7.53
C LEU A 65 -15.20 -5.49 -7.50
N SER A 66 -15.66 -4.23 -7.56
CA SER A 66 -17.08 -3.88 -7.60
C SER A 66 -17.68 -3.80 -9.00
N LEU A 67 -16.83 -3.82 -10.04
CA LEU A 67 -17.30 -3.81 -11.42
C LEU A 67 -17.88 -5.19 -11.77
N PRO A 68 -19.09 -5.25 -12.34
CA PRO A 68 -19.63 -6.51 -12.84
C PRO A 68 -18.73 -7.06 -13.95
N GLU A 69 -18.56 -8.38 -14.00
CA GLU A 69 -17.93 -9.04 -15.15
C GLU A 69 -18.73 -8.66 -16.39
N ALA A 70 -18.05 -8.10 -17.39
CA ALA A 70 -18.69 -7.74 -18.65
C ALA A 70 -19.14 -9.05 -19.36
N GLU A 71 -20.45 -9.23 -19.49
CA GLU A 71 -21.08 -10.32 -20.26
C GLU A 71 -20.70 -10.28 -21.76
#